data_AF-A0A2V2T7I4-F1
#
_entry.id   AF-A0A2V2T7I4-F1
#
_cell.length_a   1.000
_cell.length_b   1.000
_cell.length_c   1.000
_cell.angle_alpha   90.00
_cell.angle_beta   90.00
_cell.angle_gamma   90.00
#
_symmetry.space_group_name_H-M   'P 1'
#
loop_
_entity.id
_entity.type
_entity.pdbx_description
1 polymer ?
#
loop_
_entity_poly.entity_id
_entity_poly.type
_entity_poly.pdbx_seq_one_letter_code
_entity_poly.pdbx_strand_id
1 'polypeptide(L)'
;MLFPIYLRLWRQAPIVETVYPAFFMIAGLLLGPVTLLGGFHGLLFGKPLTSRSPVWFKIALWLFKVGAVLMIVVGPALAIGTTAALAAMDYQTCSQLRRSGSGWQVFWVKNDGFCFRPDSYIEDNWPCKDMDGKTYCLRADGL
;
A
#
# COMPACT_ATOMS: atom_id res chain seq x y z
N MET A 1 4.92 -5.67 2.06
CA MET A 1 3.99 -4.52 1.94
C MET A 1 2.61 -4.82 2.53
N LEU A 2 1.97 -5.96 2.23
CA LEU A 2 0.64 -6.30 2.78
C LEU A 2 0.66 -7.10 4.08
N PHE A 3 1.68 -7.95 4.28
CA PHE A 3 1.81 -8.80 5.46
C PHE A 3 1.71 -8.04 6.81
N PRO A 4 2.35 -6.87 7.00
CA PRO A 4 2.22 -6.11 8.25
C PRO A 4 0.79 -5.66 8.55
N ILE A 5 -0.01 -5.33 7.51
CA ILE A 5 -1.40 -4.91 7.67
C ILE A 5 -2.24 -6.07 8.21
N TYR A 6 -2.16 -7.23 7.57
CA TYR A 6 -2.90 -8.42 8.00
C TYR A 6 -2.45 -8.94 9.36
N LEU A 7 -1.16 -8.84 9.68
CA LEU A 7 -0.64 -9.21 10.99
C LEU A 7 -1.19 -8.28 12.10
N ARG A 8 -1.22 -6.96 11.87
CA ARG A 8 -1.80 -5.99 12.80
C ARG A 8 -3.31 -6.18 12.96
N LEU A 9 -4.01 -6.46 11.88
CA LEU A 9 -5.44 -6.77 11.89
C LEU A 9 -5.73 -8.05 12.70
N TRP A 10 -4.95 -9.12 12.47
CA TRP A 10 -5.08 -10.38 13.21
C TRP A 10 -4.84 -10.22 14.71
N ARG A 11 -3.91 -9.35 15.10
CA ARG A 11 -3.63 -9.01 16.51
C ARG A 11 -4.58 -7.96 17.10
N GLN A 12 -5.52 -7.44 16.31
CA GLN A 12 -6.42 -6.34 16.72
C GLN A 12 -5.66 -5.12 17.27
N ALA A 13 -4.57 -4.72 16.61
CA ALA A 13 -3.75 -3.58 17.02
C ALA A 13 -4.60 -2.30 17.14
N PRO A 14 -4.30 -1.40 18.09
CA PRO A 14 -5.11 -0.20 18.33
C PRO A 14 -5.11 0.76 17.13
N ILE A 15 -4.05 0.73 16.33
CA ILE A 15 -3.86 1.56 15.13
C ILE A 15 -3.44 0.66 13.97
N VAL A 16 -4.14 0.75 12.84
CA VAL A 16 -3.77 0.05 11.60
C VAL A 16 -3.53 1.08 10.50
N GLU A 17 -2.34 1.03 9.90
CA GLU A 17 -1.99 1.88 8.75
C GLU A 17 -2.27 1.12 7.46
N THR A 18 -3.01 1.75 6.55
CA THR A 18 -3.28 1.23 5.22
C THR A 18 -2.69 2.18 4.17
N VAL A 19 -1.77 1.66 3.34
CA VAL A 19 -1.17 2.42 2.24
C VAL A 19 -1.83 1.93 0.95
N TYR A 20 -2.92 2.57 0.53
CA TYR A 20 -3.76 2.05 -0.56
C TYR A 20 -3.00 1.79 -1.88
N PRO A 21 -2.05 2.64 -2.31
CA PRO A 21 -1.25 2.35 -3.51
C PRO A 21 -0.46 1.03 -3.42
N ALA A 22 -0.12 0.57 -2.21
CA ALA A 22 0.61 -0.68 -2.02
C ALA A 22 -0.17 -1.92 -2.50
N PHE A 23 -1.51 -1.87 -2.52
CA PHE A 23 -2.33 -2.96 -3.09
C PHE A 23 -2.14 -3.11 -4.59
N PHE A 24 -1.70 -2.05 -5.29
CA PHE A 24 -1.50 -2.02 -6.75
C PHE A 24 -0.04 -2.25 -7.16
N MET A 25 0.91 -2.08 -6.24
CA MET A 25 2.35 -2.20 -6.50
C MET A 25 2.75 -3.60 -7.01
N ILE A 26 2.00 -4.65 -6.66
CA ILE A 26 2.24 -6.02 -7.15
C ILE A 26 2.13 -6.07 -8.68
N ALA A 27 1.20 -5.32 -9.27
CA ALA A 27 1.07 -5.22 -10.72
C ALA A 27 2.24 -4.45 -11.34
N GLY A 28 2.74 -3.41 -10.66
CA GLY A 28 3.90 -2.64 -11.09
C GLY A 28 5.17 -3.47 -11.28
N LEU A 29 5.38 -4.48 -10.42
CA LEU A 29 6.52 -5.40 -10.54
C LEU A 29 6.50 -6.23 -11.84
N LEU A 30 5.31 -6.55 -12.36
CA LEU A 30 5.17 -7.34 -13.58
C LEU A 30 5.13 -6.47 -14.84
N LEU A 31 4.48 -5.31 -14.75
CA LEU A 31 4.33 -4.38 -15.88
C LEU A 31 5.62 -3.59 -16.14
N GLY A 32 6.32 -3.15 -15.08
CA GLY A 32 7.48 -2.27 -15.18
C GLY A 32 8.62 -2.82 -16.06
N PRO A 33 9.12 -4.06 -15.83
CA PRO A 33 10.19 -4.62 -16.65
C PRO A 33 9.78 -4.79 -18.12
N VAL A 34 8.52 -5.17 -18.38
CA VAL A 34 8.01 -5.39 -19.74
C VAL A 34 7.91 -4.07 -20.51
N THR A 35 7.40 -3.01 -19.87
CA THR A 35 7.30 -1.68 -20.50
C THR A 35 8.66 -1.03 -20.68
N LEU A 36 9.59 -1.20 -19.73
CA LEU A 36 10.97 -0.70 -19.85
C LEU A 36 11.73 -1.38 -20.98
N LEU A 37 11.67 -2.71 -21.07
CA LEU A 37 12.35 -3.46 -22.14
C LEU A 37 11.75 -3.14 -23.51
N GLY A 38 10.42 -3.02 -23.60
CA GLY A 38 9.75 -2.64 -24.84
C GLY A 38 10.05 -1.20 -25.27
N GLY A 39 10.05 -0.27 -24.33
CA GLY A 39 10.42 1.13 -24.57
C GLY A 39 11.88 1.27 -25.01
N PHE A 40 12.80 0.61 -24.30
CA PHE A 40 14.23 0.63 -24.61
C PHE A 40 14.54 0.00 -25.98
N HIS A 41 13.91 -1.13 -26.31
CA HIS A 41 14.01 -1.73 -27.63
C HIS A 41 13.46 -0.79 -28.72
N GLY A 42 12.31 -0.15 -28.46
CA GLY A 42 11.72 0.83 -29.37
C GLY A 42 12.65 2.02 -29.64
N LEU A 43 13.29 2.55 -28.60
CA LEU A 43 14.25 3.64 -28.69
C LEU A 43 15.51 3.26 -29.47
N LEU A 44 16.08 2.07 -29.22
CA LEU A 44 17.31 1.63 -29.87
C LEU A 44 17.13 1.27 -31.34
N PHE A 45 16.04 0.59 -31.69
CA PHE A 45 15.87 -0.01 -33.01
C PHE A 45 14.81 0.70 -33.87
N GLY A 46 14.12 1.72 -33.34
CA GLY A 46 13.04 2.42 -34.02
C GLY A 46 11.86 1.51 -34.36
N LYS A 47 11.75 0.35 -33.71
CA LYS A 47 10.78 -0.70 -34.04
C LYS A 47 10.12 -1.21 -32.76
N PRO A 48 8.79 -1.40 -32.77
CA PRO A 48 8.11 -2.02 -31.64
C PRO A 48 8.62 -3.45 -31.44
N LEU A 49 8.51 -3.97 -30.20
CA LEU A 49 8.62 -5.40 -29.94
C LEU A 49 7.48 -6.10 -30.69
N THR A 50 7.79 -6.63 -31.87
CA THR A 50 6.83 -7.30 -32.75
C THR A 50 6.93 -8.82 -32.62
N SER A 51 5.94 -9.53 -33.16
CA SER A 51 5.85 -11.00 -33.23
C SER A 51 7.04 -11.72 -33.90
N ARG A 52 8.07 -11.01 -34.39
CA ARG A 52 9.27 -11.60 -35.00
C ARG A 52 10.07 -12.46 -34.03
N SER A 53 9.97 -12.22 -32.72
CA SER A 53 10.42 -13.13 -31.67
C SER A 53 9.21 -13.72 -30.93
N PRO A 54 8.58 -14.77 -31.48
CA PRO A 54 7.25 -15.19 -31.06
C PRO A 54 7.17 -15.64 -29.59
N VAL A 55 8.28 -16.09 -29.01
CA VAL A 55 8.35 -16.50 -27.60
C VAL A 55 8.35 -15.29 -26.66
N TRP A 56 9.26 -14.33 -26.89
CA TRP A 56 9.37 -13.12 -26.06
C TRP A 56 8.12 -12.26 -26.12
N PHE A 57 7.50 -12.14 -27.31
CA PHE A 57 6.24 -11.44 -27.46
C PHE A 57 5.10 -12.12 -26.68
N LYS A 58 4.99 -13.45 -26.72
CA LYS A 58 3.99 -14.20 -25.94
C LYS A 58 4.18 -14.04 -24.44
N ILE A 59 5.42 -14.10 -23.96
CA ILE A 59 5.75 -13.91 -22.54
C ILE A 59 5.41 -12.48 -22.11
N ALA A 60 5.83 -11.47 -22.86
CA ALA A 60 5.52 -10.07 -22.57
C ALA A 60 4.01 -9.80 -22.54
N LEU A 61 3.27 -10.34 -23.51
CA LEU A 61 1.81 -10.21 -23.57
C LEU A 61 1.13 -10.91 -22.39
N TRP A 62 1.62 -12.09 -21.99
CA TRP A 62 1.09 -12.81 -20.84
C TRP A 62 1.34 -12.06 -19.54
N LEU A 63 2.57 -11.57 -19.32
CA LEU A 63 2.92 -10.73 -18.16
C LEU A 63 2.09 -9.44 -18.13
N PHE A 64 1.85 -8.82 -19.28
CA PHE A 64 0.99 -7.66 -19.39
C PHE A 64 -0.45 -7.97 -18.98
N LYS A 65 -1.03 -9.06 -19.51
CA LYS A 65 -2.39 -9.50 -19.15
C LYS A 65 -2.51 -9.81 -17.66
N VAL A 66 -1.56 -10.55 -17.11
CA VAL A 66 -1.55 -10.90 -15.67
C VAL A 66 -1.39 -9.64 -14.82
N GLY A 67 -0.46 -8.75 -15.17
CA GLY A 67 -0.25 -7.47 -14.50
C GLY A 67 -1.51 -6.59 -14.53
N ALA A 68 -2.20 -6.51 -15.67
CA ALA A 68 -3.45 -5.78 -15.81
C ALA A 68 -4.57 -6.37 -14.93
N VAL A 69 -4.72 -7.69 -14.88
CA VAL A 69 -5.69 -8.35 -13.99
C VAL A 69 -5.36 -8.07 -12.52
N LEU A 70 -4.07 -8.13 -12.14
CA LEU A 70 -3.66 -7.82 -10.78
C LEU A 70 -3.95 -6.36 -10.41
N MET A 71 -3.76 -5.43 -11.35
CA MET A 71 -4.01 -4.00 -11.13
C MET A 71 -5.50 -3.66 -11.07
N ILE A 72 -6.31 -4.21 -11.97
CA ILE A 72 -7.71 -3.81 -12.19
C ILE A 72 -8.67 -4.62 -11.31
N VAL A 73 -8.33 -5.87 -11.02
CA VAL A 73 -9.22 -6.79 -10.29
C VAL A 73 -8.70 -7.05 -8.89
N VAL A 74 -7.48 -7.55 -8.77
CA VAL A 74 -6.96 -8.03 -7.47
C VAL A 74 -6.64 -6.87 -6.52
N GLY A 75 -5.98 -5.81 -7.00
CA GLY A 75 -5.67 -4.61 -6.21
C GLY A 75 -6.92 -3.98 -5.56
N PRO A 76 -7.96 -3.64 -6.34
CA PRO A 76 -9.21 -3.12 -5.82
C PRO A 76 -9.92 -4.10 -4.88
N ALA A 77 -9.96 -5.39 -5.22
CA ALA A 77 -10.58 -6.39 -4.35
C ALA A 77 -9.90 -6.47 -2.98
N LEU A 78 -8.56 -6.41 -2.91
CA LEU A 78 -7.81 -6.39 -1.66
C LEU A 78 -8.04 -5.09 -0.88
N ALA A 79 -8.07 -3.94 -1.57
CA ALA A 79 -8.34 -2.65 -0.94
C ALA A 79 -9.75 -2.59 -0.32
N ILE A 80 -10.76 -3.03 -1.07
CA ILE A 80 -12.16 -3.10 -0.61
C ILE A 80 -12.27 -4.12 0.53
N GLY A 81 -11.72 -5.33 0.36
CA GLY A 81 -11.76 -6.38 1.38
C GLY A 81 -11.10 -5.95 2.69
N THR A 82 -9.96 -5.27 2.63
CA THR A 82 -9.29 -4.72 3.81
C THR A 82 -10.14 -3.66 4.51
N THR A 83 -10.73 -2.75 3.73
CA THR A 83 -11.60 -1.69 4.25
C THR A 83 -12.86 -2.27 4.92
N ALA A 84 -13.48 -3.26 4.28
CA ALA A 84 -14.64 -3.97 4.82
C ALA A 84 -14.29 -4.74 6.11
N ALA A 85 -13.12 -5.40 6.15
CA ALA A 85 -12.67 -6.12 7.34
C ALA A 85 -12.42 -5.17 8.53
N LEU A 86 -11.82 -4.00 8.27
CA LEU A 86 -11.61 -2.96 9.30
C LEU A 86 -12.94 -2.42 9.82
N ALA A 87 -13.88 -2.11 8.93
CA ALA A 87 -15.23 -1.66 9.31
C ALA A 87 -15.99 -2.72 10.11
N ALA A 88 -15.88 -3.99 9.75
CA ALA A 88 -16.50 -5.10 10.48
C ALA A 88 -15.89 -5.35 11.86
N MET A 89 -14.70 -4.80 12.14
CA MET A 89 -14.03 -4.87 13.43
C MET A 89 -14.14 -3.54 14.23
N ASP A 90 -15.10 -2.68 13.87
CA ASP A 90 -15.36 -1.38 14.50
C ASP A 90 -14.19 -0.39 14.46
N TYR A 91 -13.29 -0.52 13.46
CA TYR A 91 -12.27 0.50 13.25
C TYR A 91 -12.83 1.72 12.54
N GLN A 92 -12.41 2.91 12.98
CA GLN A 92 -12.75 4.19 12.38
C GLN A 92 -11.54 4.86 11.74
N THR A 93 -11.76 5.62 10.67
CA THR A 93 -10.68 6.36 10.00
C THR A 93 -10.28 7.58 10.82
N CYS A 94 -8.99 7.76 11.09
CA CYS A 94 -8.45 8.94 11.77
C CYS A 94 -7.50 9.72 10.85
N SER A 95 -7.95 10.90 10.39
CA SER A 95 -7.13 11.78 9.55
C SER A 95 -6.08 12.57 10.34
N GLN A 96 -6.25 12.69 11.66
CA GLN A 96 -5.33 13.46 12.52
C GLN A 96 -3.97 12.79 12.68
N LEU A 97 -3.93 11.46 12.64
CA LEU A 97 -2.72 10.64 12.66
C LEU A 97 -1.93 10.69 11.34
N ARG A 98 -2.41 11.42 10.34
CA ARG A 98 -1.77 11.50 9.03
C ARG A 98 -0.57 12.44 9.08
N ARG A 99 0.60 11.93 8.68
CA ARG A 99 1.80 12.75 8.49
C ARG A 99 1.54 13.81 7.42
N SER A 100 1.90 15.06 7.70
CA SER A 100 1.75 16.16 6.74
C SER A 100 2.38 15.79 5.39
N GLY A 101 1.62 15.94 4.29
CA GLY A 101 2.05 15.57 2.94
C GLY A 101 1.76 14.12 2.50
N SER A 102 1.35 13.23 3.41
CA SER A 102 0.98 11.85 3.04
C SER A 102 -0.47 11.77 2.55
N GLY A 103 -0.68 11.85 1.23
CA GLY A 103 -2.01 11.74 0.60
C GLY A 103 -2.57 10.32 0.53
N TRP A 104 -1.71 9.31 0.69
CA TRP A 104 -1.99 7.93 0.28
C TRP A 104 -2.06 6.92 1.43
N GLN A 105 -1.85 7.40 2.66
CA GLN A 105 -1.93 6.62 3.89
C GLN A 105 -3.24 6.95 4.61
N VAL A 106 -3.96 5.91 5.04
CA VAL A 106 -5.15 6.01 5.89
C VAL A 106 -4.89 5.24 7.18
N PHE A 107 -5.08 5.92 8.30
CA PHE A 107 -4.97 5.33 9.63
C PHE A 107 -6.36 4.95 10.13
N TRP A 108 -6.44 3.75 10.70
CA TRP A 108 -7.65 3.17 11.27
C TRP A 108 -7.41 2.97 12.76
N VAL A 109 -8.33 3.42 13.60
CA VAL A 109 -8.22 3.33 15.05
C VAL A 109 -9.42 2.58 15.63
N LYS A 110 -9.19 1.80 16.68
CA LYS A 110 -10.25 1.03 17.35
C LYS A 110 -11.06 1.88 18.35
N ASN A 111 -10.51 3.01 18.80
CA ASN A 111 -11.16 3.92 19.74
C ASN A 111 -10.68 5.36 19.46
N ASP A 112 -11.56 6.34 19.63
CA ASP A 112 -11.30 7.78 19.47
C ASP A 112 -10.13 8.28 20.31
N GLY A 113 -9.84 7.65 21.46
CA GLY A 113 -8.68 7.99 22.29
C GLY A 113 -7.33 7.80 21.57
N PHE A 114 -7.28 7.02 20.50
CA PHE A 114 -6.08 6.86 19.66
C PHE A 114 -6.06 7.84 18.48
N CYS A 115 -7.12 8.63 18.26
CA CYS A 115 -7.16 9.64 17.21
C CYS A 115 -6.72 11.00 17.76
N PHE A 116 -5.48 11.38 17.45
CA PHE A 116 -4.91 12.67 17.81
C PHE A 116 -3.95 13.14 16.73
N ARG A 117 -3.59 14.42 16.76
CA ARG A 117 -2.51 14.97 15.94
C ARG A 117 -1.16 14.75 16.66
N PRO A 118 -0.24 13.93 16.11
CA PRO A 118 1.06 13.72 16.72
C PRO A 118 2.00 14.91 16.45
N ASP A 119 2.88 15.16 17.40
CA ASP A 119 3.96 16.15 17.30
C ASP A 119 5.18 15.56 16.61
N SER A 120 5.42 14.26 16.81
CA SER A 120 6.53 13.52 16.20
C SER A 120 6.16 12.06 15.96
N TYR A 121 7.02 11.35 15.22
CA TYR A 121 6.97 9.90 15.11
C TYR A 121 8.38 9.35 15.27
N ILE A 122 8.50 8.22 15.94
CA ILE A 122 9.77 7.47 16.06
C ILE A 122 9.99 6.56 14.83
N GLU A 123 11.15 5.90 14.77
CA GLU A 123 11.58 5.04 13.64
C GLU A 123 10.56 3.95 13.26
N ASP A 124 9.80 3.43 14.22
CA ASP A 124 8.75 2.42 13.98
C ASP A 124 7.39 3.02 13.54
N ASN A 125 7.36 4.29 13.16
CA ASN A 125 6.16 5.06 12.82
C ASN A 125 5.13 5.12 13.96
N TRP A 126 5.56 5.00 15.23
CA TRP A 126 4.64 5.21 16.35
C TRP A 126 4.35 6.71 16.52
N PRO A 127 3.07 7.12 16.55
CA PRO A 127 2.71 8.52 16.75
C PRO A 127 3.00 8.92 18.20
N CYS A 128 3.68 10.05 18.37
CA CYS A 128 4.02 10.61 19.67
C CYS A 128 3.41 11.99 19.87
N LYS A 129 3.03 12.30 21.10
CA LYS A 129 2.45 13.58 21.49
C LYS A 129 3.12 14.08 22.76
N ASP A 130 3.47 15.37 22.78
CA ASP A 130 4.04 16.01 23.94
C ASP A 130 2.90 16.51 24.84
N MET A 131 2.89 16.06 26.09
CA MET A 131 1.97 16.49 27.13
C MET A 131 2.75 16.75 28.42
N ASP A 132 2.54 17.90 29.05
CA ASP A 132 3.16 18.25 30.34
C ASP A 132 4.69 18.11 30.37
N GLY A 133 5.36 18.49 29.26
CA GLY A 133 6.81 18.40 29.13
C GLY A 133 7.36 16.97 28.97
N LYS A 134 6.49 15.99 28.73
CA LYS A 134 6.85 14.58 28.46
C LYS A 134 6.29 14.12 27.12
N THR A 135 7.10 13.36 26.39
CA THR A 135 6.69 12.75 25.11
C THR A 135 6.04 11.40 25.37
N TYR A 136 4.79 11.25 24.94
CA TYR A 136 4.03 10.00 25.01
C TYR A 136 3.88 9.41 23.61
N CYS A 137 4.48 8.23 23.37
CA CYS A 137 4.36 7.50 22.12
C CYS A 137 3.37 6.34 22.26
N LEU A 138 2.37 6.30 21.39
CA LEU A 138 1.39 5.21 21.38
C LEU A 138 1.85 4.08 20.47
N ARG A 139 1.88 2.86 21.01
CA ARG A 139 2.31 1.70 20.25
C ARG A 139 1.29 1.34 19.18
N ALA A 140 1.70 1.42 17.92
CA ALA A 140 0.82 1.15 16.78
C ALA A 140 0.69 -0.35 16.44
N ASP A 141 1.45 -1.24 17.08
CA ASP A 141 1.51 -2.67 16.77
C ASP A 141 0.70 -3.57 17.74
N GLY A 142 0.16 -2.99 18.82
CA GLY A 142 -0.70 -3.69 19.80
C GLY A 142 0.03 -4.53 20.84
N LEU A 143 1.33 -4.29 21.07
CA LEU A 143 2.12 -4.93 22.14
C LEU A 143 2.45 -4.00 23.31
#